data_AF-A0A1T4WGT9-F1
#
_entry.id   AF-A0A1T4WGT9-F1
#
_cell.length_a   1.000
_cell.length_b   1.000
_cell.length_c   1.000
_cell.angle_alpha   90.00
_cell.angle_beta   90.00
_cell.angle_gamma   90.00
#
_symmetry.space_group_name_H-M   'P 1'
#
loop_
_entity.id
_entity.type
_entity.pdbx_description
1 polymer ?
#
loop_
_entity_poly.entity_id
_entity_poly.type
_entity_poly.pdbx_seq_one_letter_code
_entity_poly.pdbx_strand_id
1 'polypeptide(L)'
;MKKYKIKPSIYLIFPIIISTVIVFYIIVMYKKSFPWVNIVNIGFDVIILLYYILRFCYKIEKDEDNIYIYTFLKTYRIPLKEYEGAIYTSVLIKINTKTKNFYLLNVKKDRYIIKEILGDKGRR
;
A
#
# COMPACT_ATOMS: atom_id res chain seq x y z
N MET A 1 -14.86 -15.66 -9.74
CA MET A 1 -13.61 -14.99 -9.33
C MET A 1 -13.70 -13.50 -9.61
N LYS A 2 -13.67 -12.66 -8.56
CA LYS A 2 -13.71 -11.19 -8.71
C LYS A 2 -12.31 -10.60 -8.51
N LYS A 3 -11.91 -9.64 -9.36
CA LYS A 3 -10.57 -9.04 -9.32
C LYS A 3 -10.61 -7.53 -9.45
N TYR A 4 -9.70 -6.85 -8.75
CA TYR A 4 -9.44 -5.43 -8.88
C TYR A 4 -7.94 -5.19 -9.01
N LYS A 5 -7.57 -4.27 -9.90
CA LYS A 5 -6.19 -3.88 -10.15
C LYS A 5 -6.12 -2.36 -10.29
N ILE A 6 -5.30 -1.72 -9.46
CA ILE A 6 -4.98 -0.30 -9.58
C ILE A 6 -4.12 -0.11 -10.84
N LYS A 7 -4.30 1.03 -11.50
CA LYS A 7 -3.35 1.51 -12.52
C LYS A 7 -1.93 1.57 -11.92
N PRO A 8 -0.93 0.92 -12.53
CA PRO A 8 0.44 0.94 -12.03
C PRO A 8 0.99 2.34 -11.78
N SER A 9 0.62 3.31 -12.62
CA SER A 9 1.02 4.72 -12.44
C SER A 9 0.60 5.28 -11.09
N ILE A 10 -0.64 5.04 -10.65
CA ILE A 10 -1.15 5.57 -9.37
C ILE A 10 -0.40 4.93 -8.19
N TYR A 11 -0.12 3.63 -8.28
CA TYR A 11 0.64 2.90 -7.27
C TYR A 11 2.10 3.36 -7.19
N LEU A 12 2.72 3.69 -8.32
CA LEU A 12 4.14 4.02 -8.37
C LEU A 12 4.46 5.49 -8.07
N ILE A 13 3.48 6.40 -8.05
CA ILE A 13 3.71 7.83 -7.77
C ILE A 13 4.46 8.02 -6.44
N PHE A 14 3.98 7.39 -5.37
CA PHE A 14 4.58 7.57 -4.04
C PHE A 14 6.03 7.06 -3.94
N PRO A 15 6.36 5.81 -4.35
CA PRO A 15 7.75 5.34 -4.31
C PRO A 15 8.66 6.14 -5.25
N ILE A 16 8.16 6.64 -6.39
CA ILE A 16 8.92 7.52 -7.27
C ILE A 16 9.27 8.83 -6.55
N ILE A 17 8.30 9.50 -5.92
CA ILE A 17 8.53 10.77 -5.21
C ILE A 17 9.59 10.60 -4.11
N ILE A 18 9.44 9.57 -3.26
CA ILE A 18 10.42 9.31 -2.19
C ILE A 18 11.80 9.02 -2.77
N SER A 19 11.88 8.20 -3.82
CA SER A 19 13.16 7.90 -4.46
C SER A 19 13.83 9.15 -5.03
N THR A 20 13.05 10.06 -5.65
CA THR A 20 13.57 11.35 -6.14
C THR A 20 14.07 12.22 -4.99
N VAL A 21 13.36 12.25 -3.86
CA VAL A 21 13.78 12.99 -2.67
C VAL A 21 15.10 12.45 -2.13
N ILE A 22 15.23 11.13 -1.99
CA ILE A 22 16.49 10.47 -1.55
C ILE A 22 17.65 10.84 -2.50
N VAL A 23 17.44 10.72 -3.81
CA VAL A 23 18.48 11.05 -4.82
C VAL A 23 18.87 12.52 -4.74
N PHE A 24 17.90 13.42 -4.58
CA PHE A 24 18.17 14.85 -4.44
C PHE A 24 18.97 15.14 -3.16
N TYR A 25 18.64 14.51 -2.03
CA TYR A 25 19.41 14.63 -0.79
C TYR A 25 20.85 14.15 -0.97
N ILE A 26 21.06 13.00 -1.62
CA ILE A 26 22.41 12.47 -1.87
C ILE A 26 23.23 13.41 -2.76
N ILE A 27 22.64 13.98 -3.81
CA ILE A 27 23.37 14.83 -4.77
C ILE A 27 23.65 16.22 -4.19
N VAL A 28 22.66 16.85 -3.55
CA VAL A 28 22.71 18.27 -3.18
C VAL A 28 23.19 18.50 -1.75
N MET A 29 22.74 17.68 -0.81
CA MET A 29 22.93 17.92 0.63
C MET A 29 24.15 17.22 1.22
N TYR A 30 24.70 16.20 0.54
CA TYR A 30 25.88 15.50 1.02
C TYR A 30 27.14 16.40 1.10
N LYS A 31 27.17 17.49 0.31
CA LYS A 31 28.27 18.48 0.35
C LYS A 31 28.03 19.66 1.30
N LYS A 32 26.79 19.90 1.76
CA LYS A 32 26.40 21.13 2.48
C LYS A 32 25.94 20.89 3.92
N SER A 33 25.61 19.65 4.29
CA SER A 33 25.01 19.30 5.59
C SER A 33 25.86 18.29 6.34
N PHE A 34 25.68 18.21 7.67
CA PHE A 34 26.35 17.21 8.51
C PHE A 34 26.01 15.78 8.03
N PRO A 35 27.02 14.93 7.74
CA PRO A 35 26.79 13.60 7.17
C PRO A 35 25.82 12.72 7.98
N TRP A 36 25.88 12.82 9.31
CA TRP A 36 25.02 12.04 10.20
C TRP A 36 23.53 12.37 10.05
N VAL A 37 23.17 13.65 9.87
CA VAL A 37 21.78 14.08 9.66
C VAL A 37 21.24 13.52 8.34
N ASN A 38 22.08 13.52 7.29
CA ASN A 38 21.71 12.96 5.99
C ASN A 38 21.47 11.44 6.08
N ILE A 39 22.31 10.71 6.82
CA ILE A 39 22.14 9.26 7.04
C ILE A 39 20.80 8.97 7.73
N VAL A 40 20.45 9.73 8.77
CA VAL A 40 19.18 9.56 9.49
C VAL A 40 17.98 9.82 8.57
N ASN A 41 18.00 10.90 7.78
CA ASN A 41 16.90 11.22 6.87
C ASN A 41 16.72 10.14 5.79
N ILE A 42 17.81 9.72 5.15
CA ILE A 42 17.76 8.64 4.14
C ILE A 42 17.26 7.35 4.78
N GLY A 43 17.73 7.02 5.99
CA GLY A 43 17.26 5.86 6.73
C GLY A 43 15.75 5.89 6.97
N PHE A 44 15.21 7.04 7.36
CA PHE A 44 13.78 7.23 7.57
C PHE A 44 12.98 7.08 6.26
N ASP A 45 13.45 7.68 5.17
CA ASP A 45 12.81 7.55 3.85
C ASP A 45 12.79 6.10 3.35
N VAL A 46 13.89 5.36 3.55
CA VAL A 46 13.98 3.93 3.21
C VAL A 46 12.99 3.10 4.03
N ILE A 47 12.85 3.38 5.33
CA ILE A 47 11.87 2.69 6.19
C ILE A 47 10.44 2.94 5.69
N ILE A 48 10.10 4.18 5.31
CA ILE A 48 8.80 4.52 4.74
C ILE A 48 8.58 3.76 3.42
N LEU A 49 9.58 3.71 2.54
CA LEU A 49 9.49 3.02 1.27
C LEU A 49 9.28 1.51 1.46
N LEU A 50 10.02 0.89 2.38
CA LEU A 50 9.86 -0.52 2.74
C LEU A 50 8.46 -0.80 3.29
N TYR A 51 7.95 0.05 4.19
CA TYR A 51 6.60 -0.07 4.71
C TYR A 51 5.57 -0.02 3.59
N TYR A 52 5.72 0.92 2.65
CA TYR A 52 4.85 1.04 1.48
C TYR A 52 4.85 -0.24 0.66
N ILE A 53 6.02 -0.70 0.23
CA ILE A 53 6.20 -1.86 -0.65
C ILE A 53 5.62 -3.15 -0.02
N LEU A 54 5.71 -3.30 1.30
CA LEU A 54 5.24 -4.49 2.02
C LEU A 54 3.73 -4.46 2.33
N ARG A 55 3.14 -3.27 2.52
CA ARG A 55 1.76 -3.14 3.01
C ARG A 55 0.78 -2.63 1.98
N PHE A 56 1.24 -1.88 0.99
CA PHE A 56 0.40 -1.38 -0.09
C PHE A 56 0.24 -2.42 -1.19
N CYS A 57 -1.00 -2.72 -1.53
CA CYS A 57 -1.34 -3.61 -2.62
C CYS A 57 -1.72 -2.85 -3.89
N TYR A 58 -1.43 -3.46 -5.04
CA TYR A 58 -1.82 -2.94 -6.35
C TYR A 58 -2.93 -3.79 -6.98
N LYS A 59 -3.17 -5.01 -6.48
CA LYS A 59 -4.18 -5.93 -6.98
C LYS A 59 -4.77 -6.76 -5.85
N ILE A 60 -6.07 -6.98 -5.91
CA ILE A 60 -6.83 -7.83 -4.98
C ILE A 60 -7.69 -8.78 -5.81
N GLU A 61 -7.64 -10.06 -5.48
CA GLU A 61 -8.51 -11.09 -6.07
C GLU A 61 -9.25 -11.84 -4.97
N LYS A 62 -10.46 -12.27 -5.27
CA LYS A 62 -11.29 -13.06 -4.36
C LYS A 62 -11.86 -14.27 -5.09
N ASP A 63 -11.66 -15.41 -4.44
CA ASP A 63 -12.28 -16.69 -4.73
C ASP A 63 -13.30 -17.04 -3.63
N GLU A 64 -13.86 -18.25 -3.69
CA GLU A 64 -14.90 -18.69 -2.75
C GLU A 64 -14.40 -18.74 -1.30
N ASP A 65 -13.14 -19.15 -1.10
CA ASP A 65 -12.56 -19.35 0.23
C ASP A 65 -11.44 -18.38 0.61
N ASN A 66 -10.87 -17.66 -0.36
CA ASN A 66 -9.62 -16.91 -0.18
C ASN A 66 -9.66 -15.52 -0.82
N ILE A 67 -8.94 -14.60 -0.19
CA ILE A 67 -8.58 -13.28 -0.72
C ILE A 67 -7.08 -13.29 -0.99
N TYR A 68 -6.70 -12.91 -2.21
CA TYR A 68 -5.32 -12.78 -2.64
C TYR A 68 -4.97 -11.29 -2.74
N ILE A 69 -4.01 -10.86 -1.95
CA ILE A 69 -3.52 -9.49 -1.89
C ILE A 69 -2.12 -9.45 -2.49
N TYR A 70 -1.98 -8.72 -3.59
CA TYR A 70 -0.72 -8.58 -4.31
C TYR A 70 -0.08 -7.26 -3.92
N THR A 71 1.02 -7.33 -3.18
CA THR A 71 1.93 -6.19 -2.97
C THR A 71 3.08 -6.28 -3.95
N PHE A 72 3.92 -5.25 -3.99
CA PHE A 72 5.05 -5.21 -4.91
C PHE A 72 6.03 -6.38 -4.71
N LEU A 73 6.30 -6.77 -3.45
CA LEU A 73 7.24 -7.85 -3.12
C LEU A 73 6.60 -9.22 -2.94
N LYS A 74 5.34 -9.29 -2.47
CA LYS A 74 4.76 -10.55 -2.04
C LYS A 74 3.28 -10.64 -2.36
N THR A 75 2.86 -11.84 -2.70
CA THR A 75 1.44 -12.20 -2.74
C THR A 75 1.05 -12.84 -1.42
N TYR A 76 0.01 -12.30 -0.78
CA TYR A 76 -0.55 -12.82 0.45
C TYR A 76 -1.85 -13.53 0.14
N ARG A 77 -1.96 -14.79 0.55
CA ARG A 77 -3.22 -15.55 0.55
C ARG A 77 -3.82 -15.46 1.94
N ILE A 78 -5.07 -15.01 2.02
CA ILE A 78 -5.78 -14.78 3.26
C ILE A 78 -7.12 -15.50 3.19
N PRO A 79 -7.40 -16.46 4.09
CA PRO A 79 -8.70 -17.10 4.16
C PRO A 79 -9.81 -16.06 4.42
N LEU A 80 -10.96 -16.20 3.77
CA LEU A 80 -12.11 -15.28 3.96
C LEU A 80 -12.59 -15.20 5.41
N LYS A 81 -12.36 -16.25 6.21
CA LYS A 81 -12.63 -16.29 7.65
C LYS A 81 -11.76 -15.33 8.48
N GLU A 82 -10.62 -14.90 7.94
CA GLU A 82 -9.73 -13.92 8.58
C GLU A 82 -10.05 -12.47 8.19
N TYR A 83 -10.91 -12.25 7.20
CA TYR A 83 -11.31 -10.90 6.79
C TYR A 83 -12.26 -10.28 7.80
N GLU A 84 -11.85 -9.16 8.40
CA GLU A 84 -12.63 -8.46 9.42
C GLU A 84 -13.41 -7.27 8.84
N GLY A 85 -12.93 -6.69 7.74
CA GLY A 85 -13.58 -5.57 7.07
C GLY A 85 -12.59 -4.65 6.37
N ALA A 86 -13.13 -3.57 5.80
CA ALA A 86 -12.35 -2.52 5.16
C ALA A 86 -12.80 -1.14 5.63
N ILE A 87 -11.83 -0.24 5.87
CA ILE A 87 -12.05 1.16 6.23
C ILE A 87 -11.72 2.02 5.01
N TYR A 88 -12.67 2.85 4.60
CA TYR A 88 -12.57 3.65 3.38
C TYR A 88 -12.38 5.12 3.72
N THR A 89 -11.17 5.65 3.50
CA THR A 89 -10.90 7.09 3.58
C THR A 89 -11.02 7.74 2.20
N SER A 90 -10.77 9.05 2.09
CA SER A 90 -10.77 9.75 0.81
C SER A 90 -9.58 9.34 -0.09
N VAL A 91 -8.46 8.92 0.50
CA VAL A 91 -7.20 8.65 -0.21
C VAL A 91 -6.81 7.17 -0.15
N LEU A 92 -7.23 6.45 0.88
CA LEU A 92 -6.77 5.09 1.18
C LEU A 92 -7.93 4.18 1.59
N ILE A 93 -7.86 2.93 1.20
CA ILE A 93 -8.69 1.84 1.71
C ILE A 93 -7.78 0.94 2.54
N LYS A 94 -8.10 0.80 3.83
CA LYS A 94 -7.41 -0.12 4.74
C LYS A 94 -8.20 -1.41 4.81
N ILE A 95 -7.58 -2.52 4.46
CA ILE A 95 -8.14 -3.87 4.56
C ILE A 95 -7.61 -4.48 5.85
N ASN A 96 -8.50 -4.77 6.80
CA ASN A 96 -8.16 -5.38 8.07
C ASN A 96 -8.39 -6.89 8.00
N THR A 97 -7.39 -7.65 8.42
CA THR A 97 -7.48 -9.09 8.66
C THR A 97 -7.05 -9.37 10.09
N LYS A 98 -7.46 -10.52 10.62
CA LYS A 98 -7.08 -10.95 11.99
C LYS A 98 -5.57 -10.86 12.26
N THR A 99 -4.78 -11.11 11.23
CA THR A 99 -3.32 -11.20 11.33
C THR A 99 -2.60 -9.94 10.84
N LYS A 100 -3.13 -9.24 9.83
CA LYS A 100 -2.42 -8.16 9.14
C LYS A 100 -3.36 -7.09 8.59
N ASN A 101 -2.80 -5.89 8.43
CA ASN A 101 -3.45 -4.79 7.72
C ASN A 101 -2.77 -4.57 6.36
N PHE A 102 -3.58 -4.29 5.34
CA PHE A 102 -3.14 -3.94 4.00
C PHE A 102 -3.77 -2.63 3.55
N TYR A 103 -3.10 -1.92 2.66
CA TYR A 103 -3.56 -0.61 2.17
C TYR A 103 -3.66 -0.60 0.67
N LEU A 104 -4.66 0.10 0.18
CA LEU A 104 -4.94 0.27 -1.23
C LEU A 104 -5.19 1.76 -1.47
N LEU A 105 -4.61 2.34 -2.52
CA LEU A 105 -4.91 3.72 -2.88
C LEU A 105 -6.35 3.82 -3.39
N ASN A 106 -7.14 4.69 -2.77
CA ASN A 106 -8.52 4.94 -3.16
C ASN A 106 -8.54 5.88 -4.37
N VAL A 107 -8.97 5.36 -5.51
CA VAL A 107 -9.27 6.19 -6.68
C VAL A 107 -10.77 6.47 -6.64
N LYS A 108 -11.20 7.74 -6.77
CA LYS A 108 -12.62 8.15 -6.64
C LYS A 108 -13.61 7.27 -7.43
N LYS A 109 -13.21 6.72 -8.58
CA LYS A 109 -14.03 5.82 -9.41
C LYS A 109 -14.20 4.41 -8.83
N ASP A 110 -13.31 3.98 -7.94
CA ASP A 110 -13.15 2.58 -7.53
C ASP A 110 -13.53 2.31 -6.06
N ARG A 111 -14.00 3.35 -5.35
CA ARG A 111 -14.31 3.31 -3.91
C ARG A 111 -15.30 2.20 -3.53
N TYR A 112 -16.26 1.91 -4.40
CA TYR A 112 -17.28 0.89 -4.17
C TYR A 112 -16.91 -0.49 -4.74
N ILE A 113 -15.95 -0.57 -5.66
CA ILE A 113 -15.54 -1.83 -6.30
C ILE A 113 -14.93 -2.78 -5.27
N ILE A 114 -14.13 -2.27 -4.33
CA ILE A 114 -13.56 -3.11 -3.26
C ILE A 114 -14.64 -3.68 -2.35
N LYS A 115 -15.68 -2.89 -2.06
CA LYS A 115 -16.84 -3.33 -1.27
C LYS A 115 -17.61 -4.44 -1.99
N GLU A 116 -17.80 -4.32 -3.30
CA GLU A 116 -18.45 -5.34 -4.14
C GLU A 116 -17.64 -6.63 -4.29
N ILE A 117 -16.31 -6.51 -4.28
CA ILE A 117 -15.41 -7.67 -4.38
C ILE A 117 -15.37 -8.39 -3.04
N LEU A 118 -14.96 -7.71 -1.98
CA LEU A 118 -14.71 -8.35 -0.69
C LEU A 118 -16.00 -8.74 0.03
N GLY A 119 -17.11 -8.07 -0.25
CA GLY A 119 -18.37 -8.21 0.48
C GLY A 119 -18.27 -7.44 1.78
N ASP A 120 -19.25 -6.57 2.03
CA ASP A 120 -19.23 -5.72 3.21
C ASP A 120 -19.78 -6.49 4.42
N LYS A 121 -18.88 -6.91 5.33
CA LYS A 121 -19.26 -7.10 6.73
C LYS A 121 -19.03 -5.77 7.45
N GLY A 122 -19.76 -4.74 7.03
CA GLY A 122 -19.65 -3.42 7.65
C GLY A 122 -20.03 -3.53 9.13
N ARG A 123 -19.06 -3.36 10.03
CA ARG A 123 -19.37 -2.89 11.38
C ARG A 123 -19.73 -1.41 11.25
N ARG A 124 -21.04 -1.14 11.32
CA ARG A 124 -21.55 0.17 11.74
C ARG A 124 -21.00 0.50 13.11
#